data_AF-A0A293NKD1-F1
#
_entry.id   AF-A0A293NKD1-F1
#
_cell.length_a   1.000
_cell.length_b   1.000
_cell.length_c   1.000
_cell.angle_alpha   90.00
_cell.angle_beta   90.00
_cell.angle_gamma   90.00
#
_symmetry.space_group_name_H-M   'P 1'
#
loop_
_entity.id
_entity.type
_entity.pdbx_description
1 polymer ?
#
loop_
_entity_poly.entity_id
_entity_poly.type
_entity_poly.pdbx_seq_one_letter_code
_entity_poly.pdbx_strand_id
1 'polypeptide(L)'
;MDVTATELQQERYDRQVAYWLLICAGTIFGMILLGAVTRLTQSGLSMVDWHPVTGIIPPITEADWEKEFLKYQQFPEYQKKNFGMALADFKKIFLFEYFHRVLGRFIGMLFLVPFVFFYFTNRLRHGLTPKLGLLFIMGGFQGLLGWYMVKSGLVDDPNVSQYRLTAHLGTAVLIYMGIIWVAWDLLFKHEVQLGSLRLGSTIISCAIFMMILSGGLVAGTKAGYLYPTFPLMGNSFFPPELYSMSPIWLSAFEDLVTIQFNHRMFAYLIVVMVSTFTFFAMRANPQGPIRTGILCMFAMMIIQVVLGITTLVTHMPIVLATAHQGGAVLLLTASLFVTHSLIKGETRESANKPIGSEISHPSEAALTHSGRI
;
A
#
# COMPACT_ATOMS: atom_id res chain seq x y z
N MET A 1 -23.05 -29.15 -15.03
CA MET A 1 -22.61 -28.18 -16.05
C MET A 1 -21.19 -28.57 -16.42
N ASP A 2 -20.97 -29.10 -17.61
CA ASP A 2 -19.63 -29.43 -18.08
C ASP A 2 -18.83 -28.13 -18.26
N VAL A 3 -17.81 -27.95 -17.41
CA VAL A 3 -16.82 -26.90 -17.59
C VAL A 3 -16.04 -27.25 -18.85
N THR A 4 -16.04 -26.35 -19.83
CA THR A 4 -15.36 -26.61 -21.10
C THR A 4 -13.83 -26.70 -20.89
N ALA A 5 -13.12 -27.46 -21.74
CA ALA A 5 -11.65 -27.54 -21.68
C ALA A 5 -10.98 -26.14 -21.75
N THR A 6 -11.60 -25.21 -22.47
CA THR A 6 -11.18 -23.81 -22.60
C THR A 6 -11.34 -23.05 -21.28
N GLU A 7 -12.42 -23.25 -20.52
CA GLU A 7 -12.61 -22.63 -19.21
C GLU A 7 -11.58 -23.14 -18.18
N LEU A 8 -11.31 -24.45 -18.16
CA LEU A 8 -10.28 -25.03 -17.30
C LEU A 8 -8.88 -24.48 -17.61
N GLN A 9 -8.60 -24.28 -18.90
CA GLN A 9 -7.34 -23.68 -19.35
C GLN A 9 -7.23 -22.21 -18.90
N GLN A 10 -8.30 -21.42 -19.02
CA GLN A 10 -8.32 -20.04 -18.56
C GLN A 10 -8.16 -19.95 -17.03
N GLU A 11 -8.81 -20.81 -16.25
CA GLU A 11 -8.61 -20.85 -14.79
C GLU A 11 -7.15 -21.14 -14.41
N ARG A 12 -6.47 -22.00 -15.18
CA ARG A 12 -5.03 -22.25 -14.98
C ARG A 12 -4.19 -21.01 -15.30
N TYR A 13 -4.52 -20.27 -16.35
CA TYR A 13 -3.83 -19.01 -16.69
C TYR A 13 -4.06 -17.94 -15.63
N ASP A 14 -5.29 -17.78 -15.15
CA ASP A 14 -5.63 -16.81 -14.11
C ASP A 14 -4.84 -17.09 -12.82
N ARG A 15 -4.68 -18.36 -12.43
CA ARG A 15 -3.83 -18.75 -11.29
C ARG A 15 -2.36 -18.38 -11.51
N GLN A 16 -1.81 -18.60 -12.71
CA GLN A 16 -0.42 -18.22 -13.02
C GLN A 16 -0.22 -16.71 -12.90
N VAL A 17 -1.13 -15.93 -13.48
CA VAL A 17 -1.10 -14.47 -13.41
C VAL A 17 -1.23 -14.00 -11.96
N ALA A 18 -2.16 -14.58 -11.20
CA ALA A 18 -2.32 -14.25 -9.79
C ALA A 18 -1.08 -14.54 -8.95
N TYR A 19 -0.44 -15.71 -9.11
CA TYR A 19 0.79 -16.01 -8.37
C TYR A 19 1.94 -15.08 -8.73
N TRP A 20 2.07 -14.70 -10.00
CA TRP A 20 3.01 -13.66 -10.42
C TRP A 20 2.72 -12.33 -9.72
N LEU A 21 1.45 -11.90 -9.68
CA LEU A 21 1.04 -10.68 -8.98
C LEU A 21 1.30 -10.77 -7.46
N LEU A 22 1.09 -11.92 -6.83
CA LEU A 22 1.42 -12.12 -5.41
C LEU A 22 2.93 -12.05 -5.16
N ILE A 23 3.76 -12.56 -6.07
CA ILE A 23 5.22 -12.40 -6.00
C ILE A 23 5.60 -10.92 -6.12
N CYS A 24 4.98 -10.18 -7.05
CA CYS A 24 5.14 -8.72 -7.15
C CYS A 24 4.73 -8.01 -5.85
N ALA A 25 3.57 -8.35 -5.28
CA ALA A 25 3.09 -7.76 -4.03
C ALA A 25 4.02 -8.04 -2.85
N GLY A 26 4.51 -9.29 -2.70
CA GLY A 26 5.50 -9.64 -1.68
C GLY A 26 6.81 -8.87 -1.84
N THR A 27 7.26 -8.67 -3.08
CA THR A 27 8.46 -7.87 -3.38
C THR A 27 8.25 -6.39 -3.06
N ILE A 28 7.06 -5.83 -3.37
CA ILE A 28 6.70 -4.45 -3.02
C ILE A 28 6.59 -4.28 -1.50
N PHE A 29 6.05 -5.26 -0.78
CA PHE A 29 6.05 -5.25 0.68
C PHE A 29 7.49 -5.21 1.23
N GLY A 30 8.39 -6.04 0.69
CA GLY A 30 9.83 -5.98 1.01
C GLY A 30 10.46 -4.62 0.70
N MET A 31 10.10 -4.01 -0.44
CA MET A 31 10.54 -2.65 -0.81
C MET A 31 10.06 -1.59 0.18
N ILE A 32 8.83 -1.67 0.69
CA ILE A 32 8.31 -0.77 1.72
C ILE A 32 9.13 -0.88 3.01
N LEU A 33 9.49 -2.10 3.44
CA LEU A 33 10.32 -2.33 4.62
C LEU A 33 11.75 -1.79 4.41
N LEU A 34 12.37 -2.09 3.27
CA LEU A 34 13.71 -1.62 2.93
C LEU A 34 13.75 -0.09 2.82
N GLY A 35 12.70 0.52 2.28
CA GLY A 35 12.53 1.98 2.26
C GLY A 35 12.42 2.58 3.66
N ALA A 36 11.70 1.91 4.57
CA ALA A 36 11.63 2.30 5.98
C ALA A 36 13.03 2.31 6.62
N VAL A 37 13.79 1.23 6.45
CA VAL A 37 15.17 1.12 6.96
C VAL A 37 16.04 2.23 6.37
N THR A 38 16.04 2.40 5.05
CA THR A 38 16.81 3.43 4.33
C THR A 38 16.51 4.84 4.85
N ARG A 39 15.25 5.13 5.20
CA ARG A 39 14.86 6.42 5.78
C ARG A 39 15.33 6.57 7.23
N LEU A 40 15.15 5.54 8.05
CA LEU A 40 15.49 5.53 9.47
C LEU A 40 17.01 5.56 9.71
N THR A 41 17.78 4.94 8.83
CA THR A 41 19.26 5.03 8.80
C THR A 41 19.77 6.32 8.15
N GLN A 42 18.87 7.20 7.69
CA GLN A 42 19.20 8.45 6.98
C GLN A 42 20.13 8.21 5.78
N SER A 43 19.84 7.15 5.04
CA SER A 43 20.67 6.70 3.92
C SER A 43 20.21 7.23 2.57
N GLY A 44 19.01 7.80 2.46
CA GLY A 44 18.38 8.12 1.19
C GLY A 44 18.99 9.25 0.34
N LEU A 45 20.13 9.83 0.75
CA LEU A 45 20.84 10.90 0.04
C LEU A 45 22.34 10.58 -0.17
N SER A 46 22.75 9.33 0.08
CA SER A 46 24.14 8.86 -0.05
C SER A 46 24.58 8.62 -1.50
N MET A 47 23.65 8.32 -2.40
CA MET A 47 23.89 8.17 -3.85
C MET A 47 23.41 9.41 -4.60
N VAL A 48 24.36 10.27 -4.93
CA VAL A 48 24.13 11.61 -5.51
C VAL A 48 23.88 11.57 -7.01
N ASP A 49 24.39 10.54 -7.69
CA ASP A 49 24.20 10.34 -9.13
C ASP A 49 22.91 9.56 -9.40
N TRP A 50 22.06 10.11 -10.27
CA TRP A 50 20.87 9.41 -10.75
C TRP A 50 21.11 8.80 -12.12
N HIS A 51 21.21 7.47 -12.14
CA HIS A 51 21.30 6.69 -13.37
C HIS A 51 20.10 5.73 -13.45
N PRO A 52 19.04 6.05 -14.22
CA PRO A 52 17.85 5.21 -14.25
C PRO A 52 18.10 3.82 -14.84
N VAL A 53 18.98 3.72 -15.85
CA VAL A 53 19.25 2.48 -16.60
C VAL A 53 20.62 1.87 -16.27
N THR A 54 21.64 2.70 -16.03
CA THR A 54 23.02 2.27 -15.70
C THR A 54 23.28 2.31 -14.18
N GLY A 55 24.41 1.76 -13.72
CA GLY A 55 24.81 1.83 -12.30
C GLY A 55 24.21 0.74 -11.40
N ILE A 56 23.98 -0.46 -11.93
CA ILE A 56 23.61 -1.65 -11.14
C ILE A 56 24.82 -2.21 -10.40
N ILE A 57 26.04 -1.99 -10.88
CA ILE A 57 27.24 -2.50 -10.22
C ILE A 57 27.65 -1.49 -9.13
N PRO A 58 27.69 -1.88 -7.84
CA PRO A 58 28.18 -1.00 -6.77
C PRO A 58 29.71 -0.87 -6.85
N PRO A 59 30.32 0.11 -6.16
CA PRO A 59 31.77 0.19 -6.04
C PRO A 59 32.37 -1.13 -5.53
N ILE A 60 33.37 -1.67 -6.24
CA ILE A 60 33.99 -2.97 -5.92
C ILE A 60 35.39 -2.74 -5.34
N THR A 61 36.18 -1.87 -5.95
CA THR A 61 37.54 -1.58 -5.50
C THR A 61 37.57 -0.48 -4.45
N GLU A 62 38.67 -0.41 -3.68
CA GLU A 62 38.88 0.67 -2.71
C GLU A 62 38.88 2.05 -3.38
N ALA A 63 39.51 2.17 -4.55
CA ALA A 63 39.52 3.39 -5.34
C ALA A 63 38.11 3.83 -5.79
N ASP A 64 37.24 2.89 -6.17
CA ASP A 64 35.85 3.21 -6.52
C ASP A 64 35.08 3.76 -5.30
N TRP A 65 35.30 3.15 -4.13
CA TRP A 65 34.68 3.59 -2.88
C TRP A 65 35.14 4.98 -2.46
N GLU A 66 36.44 5.27 -2.55
CA GLU A 66 36.98 6.60 -2.27
C GLU A 66 36.41 7.64 -3.22
N LYS A 67 36.29 7.32 -4.51
CA LYS A 67 35.70 8.21 -5.52
C LYS A 67 34.25 8.59 -5.19
N GLU A 68 33.41 7.60 -4.86
CA GLU A 68 32.02 7.87 -4.50
C GLU A 68 31.92 8.63 -3.17
N PHE A 69 32.80 8.34 -2.21
CA PHE A 69 32.82 9.06 -0.95
C PHE A 69 33.25 10.52 -1.12
N LEU A 70 34.26 10.80 -1.94
CA LEU A 70 34.67 12.16 -2.29
C LEU A 70 33.54 12.96 -2.93
N LYS A 71 32.70 12.33 -3.77
CA LYS A 71 31.49 12.97 -4.28
C LYS A 71 30.53 13.29 -3.15
N TYR A 72 30.22 12.33 -2.29
CA TYR A 72 29.31 12.52 -1.15
C TYR A 72 29.72 13.67 -0.23
N GLN A 73 31.03 13.84 -0.01
CA GLN A 73 31.59 14.94 0.80
C GLN A 73 31.25 16.35 0.28
N GLN A 74 30.91 16.48 -1.01
CA GLN A 74 30.54 17.74 -1.64
C GLN A 74 29.07 18.13 -1.36
N PHE A 75 28.25 17.23 -0.81
CA PHE A 75 26.81 17.45 -0.64
C PHE A 75 26.45 17.91 0.78
N PRO A 76 25.29 18.61 0.94
CA PRO A 76 24.87 19.17 2.23
C PRO A 76 24.71 18.15 3.35
N GLU A 77 24.34 16.90 3.03
CA GLU A 77 24.17 15.87 4.06
C GLU A 77 25.50 15.55 4.76
N TYR A 78 26.59 15.39 4.00
CA TYR A 78 27.92 15.24 4.59
C TYR A 78 28.31 16.50 5.36
N GLN A 79 28.20 17.67 4.74
CA GLN A 79 28.70 18.92 5.31
C GLN A 79 27.96 19.34 6.60
N LYS A 80 26.66 19.08 6.69
CA LYS A 80 25.81 19.57 7.79
C LYS A 80 25.47 18.51 8.83
N LYS A 81 25.40 17.23 8.46
CA LYS A 81 24.96 16.15 9.37
C LYS A 81 26.05 15.11 9.64
N ASN A 82 26.84 14.76 8.63
CA ASN A 82 27.79 13.65 8.69
C ASN A 82 29.25 14.13 8.61
N PHE A 83 29.55 15.35 9.07
CA PHE A 83 30.88 15.92 8.97
C PHE A 83 31.89 15.09 9.77
N GLY A 84 32.98 14.68 9.11
CA GLY A 84 33.99 13.80 9.71
C GLY A 84 33.63 12.31 9.69
N MET A 85 32.56 11.91 9.00
CA MET A 85 32.21 10.49 8.80
C MET A 85 33.37 9.72 8.15
N ALA A 86 33.62 8.49 8.61
CA ALA A 86 34.61 7.61 8.01
C ALA A 86 34.02 6.87 6.78
N LEU A 87 34.89 6.45 5.85
CA LEU A 87 34.50 5.67 4.67
C LEU A 87 33.71 4.40 5.04
N ALA A 88 34.05 3.75 6.16
CA ALA A 88 33.37 2.56 6.63
C ALA A 88 31.88 2.80 6.97
N ASP A 89 31.54 3.98 7.51
CA ASP A 89 30.16 4.34 7.82
C ASP A 89 29.41 4.81 6.57
N PHE A 90 30.09 5.51 5.64
CA PHE A 90 29.56 5.83 4.32
C PHE A 90 29.12 4.57 3.56
N LYS A 91 29.95 3.51 3.56
CA LYS A 91 29.60 2.23 2.92
C LYS A 91 28.26 1.67 3.41
N LYS A 92 27.95 1.81 4.71
CA LYS A 92 26.70 1.30 5.29
C LYS A 92 25.49 2.04 4.72
N ILE A 93 25.53 3.38 4.74
CA ILE A 93 24.41 4.19 4.22
C ILE A 93 24.26 4.02 2.70
N PHE A 94 25.38 3.97 1.98
CA PHE A 94 25.39 3.70 0.54
C PHE A 94 24.71 2.38 0.20
N LEU A 95 25.04 1.30 0.92
CA LEU A 95 24.48 -0.02 0.64
C LEU A 95 22.97 -0.07 0.83
N PHE A 96 22.42 0.54 1.88
CA PHE A 96 20.96 0.58 2.07
C PHE A 96 20.25 1.28 0.91
N GLU A 97 20.75 2.44 0.50
CA GLU A 97 20.18 3.16 -0.62
C GLU A 97 20.35 2.41 -1.96
N TYR A 98 21.53 1.83 -2.18
CA TYR A 98 21.82 1.02 -3.35
C TYR A 98 20.85 -0.17 -3.47
N PHE A 99 20.68 -0.96 -2.40
CA PHE A 99 19.75 -2.09 -2.40
C PHE A 99 18.32 -1.63 -2.64
N HIS A 100 17.90 -0.51 -2.04
CA HIS A 100 16.57 0.06 -2.25
C HIS A 100 16.35 0.45 -3.73
N ARG A 101 17.32 1.12 -4.36
CA ARG A 101 17.24 1.53 -5.77
C ARG A 101 17.28 0.33 -6.73
N VAL A 102 18.13 -0.65 -6.48
CA VAL A 102 18.23 -1.87 -7.30
C VAL A 102 16.95 -2.70 -7.19
N LEU A 103 16.39 -2.85 -5.98
CA LEU A 103 15.12 -3.54 -5.78
C LEU A 103 13.97 -2.84 -6.53
N GLY A 104 13.93 -1.50 -6.51
CA GLY A 104 12.97 -0.73 -7.30
C GLY A 104 13.03 -1.01 -8.81
N ARG A 105 14.25 -1.08 -9.37
CA ARG A 105 14.44 -1.46 -10.79
C ARG A 105 14.03 -2.91 -11.05
N PHE A 106 14.38 -3.81 -10.14
CA PHE A 106 14.01 -5.22 -10.22
C PHE A 106 12.49 -5.41 -10.23
N ILE A 107 11.73 -4.69 -9.41
CA ILE A 107 10.27 -4.72 -9.42
C ILE A 107 9.71 -4.32 -10.79
N GLY A 108 10.30 -3.31 -11.44
CA GLY A 108 9.91 -2.91 -12.79
C GLY A 108 10.05 -4.04 -13.81
N MET A 109 11.18 -4.78 -13.77
CA MET A 109 11.40 -5.94 -14.64
C MET A 109 10.53 -7.14 -14.27
N LEU A 110 10.39 -7.41 -12.96
CA LEU A 110 9.55 -8.46 -12.40
C LEU A 110 8.08 -8.30 -12.82
N PHE A 111 7.63 -7.06 -12.99
CA PHE A 111 6.30 -6.78 -13.54
C PHE A 111 6.29 -6.82 -15.07
N LEU A 112 7.17 -6.09 -15.73
CA LEU A 112 7.09 -5.88 -17.19
C LEU A 112 7.29 -7.18 -17.98
N VAL A 113 8.27 -8.00 -17.62
CA VAL A 113 8.63 -9.20 -18.40
C VAL A 113 7.49 -10.23 -18.42
N PRO A 114 6.91 -10.64 -17.27
CA PRO A 114 5.77 -11.54 -17.28
C PRO A 114 4.52 -10.90 -17.89
N PHE A 115 4.28 -9.60 -17.68
CA PHE A 115 3.15 -8.89 -18.30
C PHE A 115 3.18 -9.02 -19.83
N VAL A 116 4.32 -8.70 -20.45
CA VAL A 116 4.53 -8.82 -21.90
C VAL A 116 4.35 -10.26 -22.36
N PHE A 117 4.91 -11.23 -21.64
CA PHE A 117 4.74 -12.65 -21.93
C PHE A 117 3.26 -13.07 -21.91
N PHE A 118 2.51 -12.74 -20.85
CA PHE A 118 1.10 -13.11 -20.72
C PHE A 118 0.22 -12.43 -21.77
N TYR A 119 0.55 -11.18 -22.13
CA TYR A 119 -0.15 -10.45 -23.18
C TYR A 119 0.03 -11.12 -24.55
N PHE A 120 1.26 -11.38 -24.99
CA PHE A 120 1.52 -11.96 -26.31
C PHE A 120 1.17 -13.45 -26.41
N THR A 121 1.08 -14.16 -25.28
CA THR A 121 0.61 -15.56 -25.25
C THR A 121 -0.91 -15.69 -25.09
N ASN A 122 -1.67 -14.59 -25.15
CA ASN A 122 -3.13 -14.55 -25.01
C ASN A 122 -3.64 -15.23 -23.73
N ARG A 123 -2.91 -15.08 -22.62
CA ARG A 123 -3.27 -15.67 -21.32
C ARG A 123 -4.11 -14.72 -20.45
N LEU A 124 -4.17 -13.45 -20.82
CA LEU A 124 -4.90 -12.42 -20.08
C LEU A 124 -6.38 -12.42 -20.47
N ARG A 125 -7.26 -12.55 -19.47
CA ARG A 125 -8.70 -12.39 -19.65
C ARG A 125 -9.06 -10.98 -20.12
N HIS A 126 -10.16 -10.85 -20.86
CA HIS A 126 -10.71 -9.55 -21.26
C HIS A 126 -10.91 -8.62 -20.06
N GLY A 127 -10.53 -7.34 -20.20
CA GLY A 127 -10.58 -6.34 -19.13
C GLY A 127 -9.42 -6.38 -18.13
N LEU A 128 -8.56 -7.40 -18.12
CA LEU A 128 -7.41 -7.47 -17.20
C LEU A 128 -6.24 -6.59 -17.68
N THR A 129 -5.98 -6.56 -18.99
CA THR A 129 -4.90 -5.76 -19.59
C THR A 129 -4.90 -4.28 -19.19
N PRO A 130 -6.02 -3.52 -19.25
CA PRO A 130 -6.01 -2.13 -18.83
C PRO A 130 -5.72 -1.96 -17.33
N LYS A 131 -6.16 -2.88 -16.46
CA LYS A 131 -5.83 -2.86 -15.02
C LYS A 131 -4.31 -3.03 -14.81
N LEU A 132 -3.70 -4.01 -15.50
CA LEU A 132 -2.26 -4.25 -15.42
C LEU A 132 -1.44 -3.09 -16.02
N GLY A 133 -1.91 -2.51 -17.13
CA GLY A 133 -1.30 -1.32 -17.74
C GLY A 133 -1.32 -0.11 -16.80
N LEU A 134 -2.44 0.13 -16.11
CA LEU A 134 -2.54 1.18 -15.09
C LEU A 134 -1.55 0.93 -13.94
N LEU A 135 -1.48 -0.30 -13.41
CA LEU A 135 -0.53 -0.66 -12.34
C LEU A 135 0.93 -0.46 -12.78
N PHE A 136 1.25 -0.77 -14.04
CA PHE A 136 2.58 -0.52 -14.60
C PHE A 136 2.90 0.97 -14.67
N ILE A 137 1.97 1.80 -15.17
CA ILE A 137 2.12 3.26 -15.22
C ILE A 137 2.29 3.83 -13.81
N MET A 138 1.50 3.37 -12.83
CA MET A 138 1.65 3.76 -11.44
C MET A 138 3.01 3.35 -10.86
N GLY A 139 3.54 2.17 -11.23
CA GLY A 139 4.90 1.74 -10.88
C GLY A 139 5.98 2.67 -11.45
N GLY A 140 5.83 3.11 -12.71
CA GLY A 140 6.70 4.11 -13.32
C GLY A 140 6.63 5.46 -12.59
N PHE A 141 5.41 5.91 -12.28
CA PHE A 141 5.18 7.12 -11.49
C PHE A 141 5.80 7.02 -10.09
N GLN A 142 5.76 5.85 -9.46
CA GLN A 142 6.40 5.60 -8.16
C GLN A 142 7.92 5.80 -8.22
N GLY A 143 8.58 5.36 -9.30
CA GLY A 143 10.00 5.62 -9.53
C GLY A 143 10.30 7.12 -9.70
N LEU A 144 9.46 7.84 -10.45
CA LEU A 144 9.56 9.29 -10.63
C LEU A 144 9.37 10.04 -9.30
N LEU A 145 8.39 9.63 -8.50
CA LEU A 145 8.12 10.21 -7.19
C LEU A 145 9.28 9.96 -6.21
N GLY A 146 9.91 8.77 -6.26
CA GLY A 146 11.11 8.45 -5.50
C GLY A 146 12.30 9.35 -5.87
N TRP A 147 12.53 9.60 -7.17
CA TRP A 147 13.54 10.57 -7.61
C TRP A 147 13.23 11.99 -7.13
N TYR A 148 11.98 12.45 -7.26
CA TYR A 148 11.55 13.76 -6.80
C TYR A 148 11.73 13.95 -5.28
N MET A 149 11.50 12.88 -4.51
CA MET A 149 11.72 12.82 -3.06
C MET A 149 13.20 12.99 -2.69
N VAL A 150 14.12 12.32 -3.41
CA VAL A 150 15.57 12.43 -3.17
C VAL A 150 16.10 13.79 -3.60
N LYS A 151 15.68 14.30 -4.76
CA LYS A 151 16.16 15.56 -5.34
C LYS A 151 16.01 16.75 -4.37
N SER A 152 14.97 16.77 -3.52
CA SER A 152 14.81 17.83 -2.51
C SER A 152 16.00 17.96 -1.57
N GLY A 153 16.62 16.83 -1.20
CA GLY A 153 17.64 16.79 -0.15
C GLY A 153 19.06 17.12 -0.63
N LEU A 154 19.27 17.34 -1.93
CA LEU A 154 20.60 17.47 -2.52
C LEU A 154 21.07 18.93 -2.66
N VAL A 155 20.23 19.92 -2.39
CA VAL A 155 20.54 21.34 -2.66
C VAL A 155 20.87 22.08 -1.36
N ASP A 156 19.86 22.48 -0.58
CA ASP A 156 20.06 23.37 0.58
C ASP A 156 19.77 22.67 1.91
N ASP A 157 18.61 22.01 2.02
CA ASP A 157 18.22 21.28 3.22
C ASP A 157 18.31 19.76 2.98
N PRO A 158 19.22 19.02 3.64
CA PRO A 158 19.33 17.57 3.52
C PRO A 158 18.19 16.81 4.22
N ASN A 159 17.03 17.43 4.42
CA ASN A 159 15.82 16.77 4.87
C ASN A 159 14.90 16.49 3.68
N VAL A 160 14.49 15.23 3.57
CA VAL A 160 13.40 14.86 2.67
C VAL A 160 12.10 15.41 3.23
N SER A 161 11.38 16.20 2.43
CA SER A 161 10.06 16.72 2.80
C SER A 161 9.10 15.59 3.22
N GLN A 162 8.43 15.76 4.36
CA GLN A 162 7.44 14.82 4.87
C GLN A 162 6.29 14.59 3.88
N TYR A 163 5.93 15.61 3.09
CA TYR A 163 4.91 15.47 2.05
C TYR A 163 5.35 14.53 0.93
N ARG A 164 6.59 14.66 0.45
CA ARG A 164 7.13 13.80 -0.62
C ARG A 164 7.29 12.37 -0.14
N LEU A 165 7.79 12.20 1.10
CA LEU A 165 7.89 10.88 1.73
C LEU A 165 6.52 10.21 1.87
N THR A 166 5.55 10.92 2.43
CA THR A 166 4.19 10.39 2.63
C THR A 166 3.51 10.08 1.30
N ALA A 167 3.66 10.94 0.28
CA ALA A 167 3.15 10.67 -1.06
C ALA A 167 3.79 9.41 -1.67
N HIS A 168 5.11 9.27 -1.56
CA HIS A 168 5.83 8.10 -2.08
C HIS A 168 5.41 6.80 -1.38
N LEU A 169 5.28 6.81 -0.05
CA LEU A 169 4.76 5.68 0.72
C LEU A 169 3.31 5.36 0.32
N GLY A 170 2.45 6.39 0.25
CA GLY A 170 1.04 6.25 -0.11
C GLY A 170 0.86 5.62 -1.49
N THR A 171 1.59 6.08 -2.50
CA THR A 171 1.56 5.52 -3.85
C THR A 171 2.06 4.06 -3.87
N ALA A 172 3.13 3.72 -3.14
CA ALA A 172 3.58 2.32 -3.00
C ALA A 172 2.47 1.43 -2.43
N VAL A 173 1.82 1.87 -1.36
CA VAL A 173 0.74 1.12 -0.70
C VAL A 173 -0.48 0.98 -1.62
N LEU A 174 -0.84 2.03 -2.38
CA LEU A 174 -1.91 1.95 -3.39
C LEU A 174 -1.61 0.94 -4.49
N ILE A 175 -0.38 0.91 -5.01
CA ILE A 175 0.04 -0.09 -6.01
C ILE A 175 -0.05 -1.50 -5.42
N TYR A 176 0.45 -1.68 -4.20
CA TYR A 176 0.36 -2.95 -3.47
C TYR A 176 -1.10 -3.41 -3.29
N MET A 177 -1.99 -2.53 -2.84
CA MET A 177 -3.42 -2.80 -2.70
C MET A 177 -4.03 -3.22 -4.05
N GLY A 178 -3.73 -2.48 -5.13
CA GLY A 178 -4.25 -2.77 -6.46
C GLY A 178 -3.78 -4.13 -7.02
N ILE A 179 -2.49 -4.45 -6.86
CA ILE A 179 -1.93 -5.74 -7.27
C ILE A 179 -2.59 -6.89 -6.51
N ILE A 180 -2.67 -6.79 -5.18
CA ILE A 180 -3.30 -7.82 -4.35
C ILE A 180 -4.78 -8.00 -4.72
N TRP A 181 -5.50 -6.89 -4.92
CA TRP A 181 -6.90 -6.93 -5.29
C TRP A 181 -7.12 -7.67 -6.62
N VAL A 182 -6.31 -7.36 -7.63
CA VAL A 182 -6.37 -8.05 -8.92
C VAL A 182 -5.98 -9.53 -8.78
N ALA A 183 -4.99 -9.86 -7.97
CA ALA A 183 -4.63 -11.25 -7.70
C ALA A 183 -5.78 -12.02 -7.04
N TRP A 184 -6.48 -11.41 -6.09
CA TRP A 184 -7.63 -12.01 -5.43
C TRP A 184 -8.85 -12.13 -6.35
N ASP A 185 -9.11 -11.16 -7.23
CA ASP A 185 -10.13 -11.27 -8.29
C ASP A 185 -9.93 -12.51 -9.19
N LEU A 186 -8.66 -12.92 -9.39
CA LEU A 186 -8.29 -14.08 -10.21
C LEU A 186 -8.30 -15.40 -9.43
N LEU A 187 -8.10 -15.36 -8.09
CA LEU A 187 -8.01 -16.56 -7.25
C LEU A 187 -9.35 -16.94 -6.61
N PHE A 188 -10.14 -15.95 -6.22
CA PHE A 188 -11.36 -16.15 -5.45
C PHE A 188 -12.58 -15.88 -6.33
N LYS A 189 -13.53 -16.82 -6.30
CA LYS A 189 -14.87 -16.62 -6.85
C LYS A 189 -15.67 -15.89 -5.77
N HIS A 190 -16.25 -14.75 -6.12
CA HIS A 190 -17.11 -14.00 -5.21
C HIS A 190 -18.38 -14.80 -4.93
N GLU A 191 -18.51 -15.29 -3.70
CA GLU A 191 -19.79 -15.81 -3.22
C GLU A 191 -20.68 -14.64 -2.80
N VAL A 192 -22.00 -14.74 -3.02
CA VAL A 192 -22.94 -13.69 -2.62
C VAL A 192 -22.95 -13.59 -1.09
N GLN A 193 -22.29 -12.56 -0.54
CA GLN A 193 -22.23 -12.32 0.90
C GLN A 193 -22.79 -10.97 1.34
N LEU A 194 -23.04 -10.89 2.65
CA LEU A 194 -23.70 -9.84 3.43
C LEU A 194 -23.31 -8.41 3.01
N GLY A 195 -24.10 -7.81 2.12
CA GLY A 195 -23.84 -6.44 1.63
C GLY A 195 -23.88 -5.34 2.70
N SER A 196 -24.47 -5.58 3.87
CA SER A 196 -24.60 -4.61 4.96
C SER A 196 -23.26 -4.27 5.65
N LEU A 197 -22.29 -5.19 5.66
CA LEU A 197 -20.99 -4.98 6.30
C LEU A 197 -19.95 -4.36 5.35
N ARG A 198 -20.21 -4.36 4.05
CA ARG A 198 -19.25 -3.91 3.04
C ARG A 198 -18.82 -2.47 3.26
N LEU A 199 -19.78 -1.54 3.43
CA LEU A 199 -19.49 -0.13 3.63
C LEU A 199 -18.58 0.09 4.85
N GLY A 200 -18.88 -0.59 5.97
CA GLY A 200 -18.05 -0.52 7.18
C GLY A 200 -16.62 -1.01 6.93
N SER A 201 -16.46 -2.14 6.24
CA SER A 201 -15.13 -2.67 5.91
C SER A 201 -14.34 -1.74 4.97
N THR A 202 -15.00 -1.12 3.98
CA THR A 202 -14.38 -0.15 3.07
C THR A 202 -13.94 1.10 3.83
N ILE A 203 -14.79 1.63 4.72
CA ILE A 203 -14.44 2.78 5.55
C ILE A 203 -13.23 2.47 6.43
N ILE A 204 -13.17 1.27 7.02
CA ILE A 204 -12.02 0.83 7.83
C ILE A 204 -10.75 0.72 6.98
N SER A 205 -10.82 0.11 5.79
CA SER A 205 -9.67 0.02 4.87
C SER A 205 -9.15 1.42 4.51
N CYS A 206 -10.05 2.36 4.19
CA CYS A 206 -9.68 3.75 3.92
C CYS A 206 -9.06 4.42 5.16
N ALA A 207 -9.63 4.21 6.35
CA ALA A 207 -9.09 4.78 7.59
C ALA A 207 -7.69 4.25 7.91
N ILE A 208 -7.45 2.94 7.73
CA ILE A 208 -6.12 2.34 7.92
C ILE A 208 -5.13 2.88 6.88
N PHE A 209 -5.55 3.05 5.62
CA PHE A 209 -4.70 3.70 4.61
C PHE A 209 -4.31 5.13 5.03
N MET A 210 -5.28 5.94 5.49
CA MET A 210 -5.02 7.28 6.00
C MET A 210 -4.12 7.26 7.25
N MET A 211 -4.22 6.25 8.10
CA MET A 211 -3.35 6.06 9.26
C MET A 211 -1.89 5.79 8.85
N ILE A 212 -1.67 5.03 7.78
CA ILE A 212 -0.33 4.84 7.19
C ILE A 212 0.22 6.19 6.70
N LEU A 213 -0.60 7.02 6.04
CA LEU A 213 -0.17 8.36 5.60
C LEU A 213 0.19 9.27 6.79
N SER A 214 -0.62 9.24 7.85
CA SER A 214 -0.32 9.94 9.09
C SER A 214 1.01 9.46 9.71
N GLY A 215 1.27 8.15 9.69
CA GLY A 215 2.57 7.59 10.10
C GLY A 215 3.74 8.05 9.21
N GLY A 216 3.50 8.23 7.91
CA GLY A 216 4.45 8.84 6.98
C GLY A 216 4.83 10.27 7.38
N LEU A 217 3.87 11.07 7.84
CA LEU A 217 4.13 12.42 8.37
C LEU A 217 4.97 12.36 9.65
N VAL A 218 4.61 11.49 10.60
CA VAL A 218 5.37 11.28 11.85
C VAL A 218 6.83 10.89 11.56
N ALA A 219 7.04 9.96 10.62
CA ALA A 219 8.38 9.53 10.21
C ALA A 219 9.14 10.62 9.45
N GLY A 220 8.45 11.37 8.60
CA GLY A 220 9.00 12.47 7.81
C GLY A 220 9.56 13.59 8.67
N THR A 221 8.77 14.06 9.63
CA THR A 221 9.13 15.16 10.55
C THR A 221 9.93 14.71 11.77
N LYS A 222 10.10 13.39 11.97
CA LYS A 222 10.69 12.79 13.18
C LYS A 222 9.90 13.11 14.46
N ALA A 223 8.60 13.43 14.35
CA ALA A 223 7.73 13.76 15.47
C ALA A 223 7.64 12.67 16.54
N GLY A 224 7.92 11.40 16.18
CA GLY A 224 7.95 10.28 17.14
C GLY A 224 8.93 10.47 18.30
N TYR A 225 10.02 11.24 18.12
CA TYR A 225 11.04 11.47 19.14
C TYR A 225 10.66 12.50 20.21
N LEU A 226 9.58 13.26 20.02
CA LEU A 226 9.28 14.41 20.88
C LEU A 226 8.74 13.99 22.25
N TYR A 227 7.67 13.18 22.28
CA TYR A 227 7.11 12.64 23.52
C TYR A 227 7.22 11.11 23.58
N PRO A 228 8.31 10.52 24.07
CA PRO A 228 8.51 9.06 24.14
C PRO A 228 7.73 8.41 25.32
N THR A 229 6.61 8.99 25.73
CA THR A 229 5.76 8.50 26.83
C THR A 229 4.39 8.09 26.33
N PHE A 230 3.74 7.18 27.05
CA PHE A 230 2.38 6.71 26.78
C PHE A 230 1.68 6.34 28.11
N PRO A 231 0.37 6.62 28.29
CA PRO A 231 -0.56 7.25 27.34
C PRO A 231 -0.42 8.78 27.28
N LEU A 232 0.21 9.40 28.28
CA LEU A 232 0.45 10.84 28.32
C LEU A 232 1.54 11.27 27.34
N MET A 233 1.47 12.51 26.87
CA MET A 233 2.53 13.21 26.14
C MET A 233 3.24 14.15 27.11
N GLY A 234 4.29 13.64 27.77
CA GLY A 234 4.91 14.31 28.91
C GLY A 234 3.99 14.23 30.13
N ASN A 235 3.63 15.38 30.70
CA ASN A 235 2.80 15.47 31.90
C ASN A 235 1.29 15.59 31.63
N SER A 236 0.88 15.71 30.36
CA SER A 236 -0.51 15.90 29.96
C SER A 236 -0.92 14.95 28.84
N PHE A 237 -2.20 14.61 28.77
CA PHE A 237 -2.75 13.90 27.60
C PHE A 237 -2.94 14.85 26.41
N PHE A 238 -3.29 16.12 26.69
CA PHE A 238 -3.40 17.20 25.71
C PHE A 238 -2.27 18.21 25.99
N PRO A 239 -1.16 18.16 25.24
CA PRO A 239 -0.11 19.18 25.35
C PRO A 239 -0.68 20.59 25.08
N PRO A 240 -0.24 21.62 25.81
CA PRO A 240 -0.73 22.98 25.61
C PRO A 240 -0.29 23.61 24.27
N GLU A 241 0.71 23.04 23.60
CA GLU A 241 1.29 23.54 22.34
C GLU A 241 0.50 23.10 21.09
N LEU A 242 -0.53 22.27 21.26
CA LEU A 242 -1.35 21.75 20.16
C LEU A 242 -1.98 22.89 19.35
N TYR A 243 -1.92 22.77 18.02
CA TYR A 243 -2.54 23.69 17.08
C TYR A 243 -2.11 25.17 17.23
N SER A 244 -0.84 25.39 17.58
CA SER A 244 -0.27 26.72 17.82
C SER A 244 0.14 27.52 16.57
N MET A 245 0.20 26.89 15.39
CA MET A 245 0.57 27.59 14.15
C MET A 245 -0.57 28.45 13.59
N SER A 246 -0.22 29.44 12.76
CA SER A 246 -1.18 30.23 11.98
C SER A 246 -0.86 30.13 10.49
N PRO A 247 -1.82 29.71 9.63
CA PRO A 247 -3.15 29.23 9.95
C PRO A 247 -3.17 27.89 10.70
N ILE A 248 -4.20 27.68 11.53
CA ILE A 248 -4.30 26.57 12.51
C ILE A 248 -4.10 25.18 11.91
N TRP A 249 -4.63 24.96 10.70
CA TRP A 249 -4.61 23.66 10.04
C TRP A 249 -3.19 23.20 9.66
N LEU A 250 -2.22 24.12 9.52
CA LEU A 250 -0.83 23.76 9.25
C LEU A 250 -0.22 22.93 10.37
N SER A 251 -0.67 23.11 11.61
CA SER A 251 -0.17 22.34 12.75
C SER A 251 -0.37 20.83 12.55
N ALA A 252 -1.41 20.41 11.84
CA ALA A 252 -1.64 18.99 11.55
C ALA A 252 -0.57 18.37 10.62
N PHE A 253 0.23 19.18 9.94
CA PHE A 253 1.20 18.75 8.92
C PHE A 253 2.63 19.24 9.15
N GLU A 254 2.81 20.31 9.93
CA GLU A 254 4.11 20.98 10.16
C GLU A 254 4.51 21.00 11.64
N ASP A 255 3.57 21.00 12.59
CA ASP A 255 3.89 21.04 14.02
C ASP A 255 4.12 19.63 14.58
N LEU A 256 5.30 19.38 15.13
CA LEU A 256 5.72 18.04 15.57
C LEU A 256 4.82 17.50 16.69
N VAL A 257 4.42 18.36 17.64
CA VAL A 257 3.54 17.96 18.77
C VAL A 257 2.19 17.51 18.23
N THR A 258 1.58 18.35 17.38
CA THR A 258 0.26 18.12 16.81
C THR A 258 0.24 16.92 15.86
N ILE A 259 1.27 16.73 15.03
CA ILE A 259 1.42 15.54 14.17
C ILE A 259 1.44 14.26 15.02
N GLN A 260 2.26 14.22 16.07
CA GLN A 260 2.36 13.06 16.93
C GLN A 260 1.04 12.79 17.67
N PHE A 261 0.41 13.84 18.20
CA PHE A 261 -0.87 13.76 18.91
C PHE A 261 -2.00 13.26 17.99
N ASN A 262 -2.15 13.85 16.81
CA ASN A 262 -3.18 13.47 15.83
C ASN A 262 -3.02 12.00 15.42
N HIS A 263 -1.79 11.53 15.22
CA HIS A 263 -1.52 10.13 14.90
C HIS A 263 -2.02 9.19 16.02
N ARG A 264 -1.79 9.54 17.29
CA ARG A 264 -2.29 8.77 18.45
C ARG A 264 -3.80 8.78 18.54
N MET A 265 -4.44 9.95 18.39
CA MET A 265 -5.90 10.06 18.43
C MET A 265 -6.55 9.26 17.32
N PHE A 266 -5.96 9.29 16.12
CA PHE A 266 -6.46 8.53 14.99
C PHE A 266 -6.30 7.01 15.21
N ALA A 267 -5.20 6.58 15.84
CA ALA A 267 -5.02 5.18 16.25
C ALA A 267 -6.15 4.72 17.20
N TYR A 268 -6.49 5.52 18.22
CA TYR A 268 -7.58 5.20 19.14
C TYR A 268 -8.93 5.08 18.43
N LEU A 269 -9.22 6.00 17.49
CA LEU A 269 -10.43 5.92 16.68
C LEU A 269 -10.48 4.60 15.88
N ILE A 270 -9.38 4.22 15.24
CA ILE A 270 -9.30 2.96 14.47
C ILE A 270 -9.49 1.74 15.36
N VAL A 271 -8.93 1.74 16.58
CA VAL A 271 -9.14 0.65 17.55
C VAL A 271 -10.63 0.48 17.86
N VAL A 272 -11.35 1.58 18.08
CA VAL A 272 -12.80 1.55 18.32
C VAL A 272 -13.54 1.05 17.07
N MET A 273 -13.22 1.58 15.88
CA MET A 273 -13.84 1.19 14.63
C MET A 273 -13.69 -0.31 14.32
N VAL A 274 -12.46 -0.83 14.38
CA VAL A 274 -12.14 -2.23 14.10
C VAL A 274 -12.76 -3.15 15.15
N SER A 275 -12.71 -2.78 16.44
CA SER A 275 -13.34 -3.58 17.51
C SER A 275 -14.85 -3.66 17.34
N THR A 276 -15.49 -2.52 17.04
CA THR A 276 -16.94 -2.44 16.84
C THR A 276 -17.37 -3.23 15.61
N PHE A 277 -16.66 -3.06 14.49
CA PHE A 277 -16.90 -3.83 13.27
C PHE A 277 -16.73 -5.33 13.51
N THR A 278 -15.66 -5.74 14.19
CA THR A 278 -15.39 -7.15 14.50
C THR A 278 -16.53 -7.73 15.33
N PHE A 279 -16.99 -7.02 16.37
CA PHE A 279 -18.10 -7.48 17.20
C PHE A 279 -19.38 -7.71 16.39
N PHE A 280 -19.81 -6.74 15.58
CA PHE A 280 -21.04 -6.86 14.77
C PHE A 280 -20.89 -7.88 13.65
N ALA A 281 -19.73 -7.92 12.99
CA ALA A 281 -19.45 -8.87 11.93
C ALA A 281 -19.48 -10.30 12.47
N MET A 282 -18.89 -10.56 13.64
CA MET A 282 -18.92 -11.88 14.29
C MET A 282 -20.34 -12.28 14.75
N ARG A 283 -21.18 -11.33 15.16
CA ARG A 283 -22.60 -11.60 15.48
C ARG A 283 -23.42 -12.05 14.27
N ALA A 284 -23.01 -11.69 13.06
CA ALA A 284 -23.60 -12.21 11.82
C ALA A 284 -23.19 -13.66 11.52
N ASN A 285 -22.41 -14.31 12.40
CA ASN A 285 -21.94 -15.69 12.31
C ASN A 285 -21.28 -16.05 10.95
N PRO A 286 -20.25 -15.29 10.53
CA PRO A 286 -19.60 -15.48 9.25
C PRO A 286 -18.92 -16.86 9.20
N GLN A 287 -18.93 -17.50 8.04
CA GLN A 287 -18.33 -18.82 7.82
C GLN A 287 -17.21 -18.76 6.80
N GLY A 288 -16.28 -19.71 6.87
CA GLY A 288 -15.19 -19.83 5.90
C GLY A 288 -14.16 -18.70 5.97
N PRO A 289 -13.52 -18.35 4.83
CA PRO A 289 -12.38 -17.43 4.80
C PRO A 289 -12.64 -16.05 5.39
N ILE A 290 -13.85 -15.51 5.23
CA ILE A 290 -14.20 -14.18 5.75
C ILE A 290 -14.08 -14.11 7.28
N ARG A 291 -14.47 -15.18 8.00
CA ARG A 291 -14.33 -15.25 9.47
C ARG A 291 -12.86 -15.18 9.87
N THR A 292 -12.00 -15.93 9.18
CA THR A 292 -10.56 -15.87 9.39
C THR A 292 -10.02 -14.47 9.09
N GLY A 293 -10.45 -13.84 8.00
CA GLY A 293 -10.08 -12.47 7.66
C GLY A 293 -10.42 -11.44 8.74
N ILE A 294 -11.63 -11.51 9.29
CA ILE A 294 -12.09 -10.62 10.39
C ILE A 294 -11.22 -10.82 11.63
N LEU A 295 -10.95 -12.07 12.02
CA LEU A 295 -10.12 -12.38 13.18
C LEU A 295 -8.65 -11.97 12.96
N CYS A 296 -8.10 -12.18 11.77
CA CYS A 296 -6.76 -11.72 11.40
C CYS A 296 -6.66 -10.20 11.46
N MET A 297 -7.66 -9.47 10.94
CA MET A 297 -7.70 -8.00 11.02
C MET A 297 -7.70 -7.53 12.48
N PHE A 298 -8.52 -8.13 13.34
CA PHE A 298 -8.57 -7.78 14.77
C PHE A 298 -7.26 -8.12 15.49
N ALA A 299 -6.68 -9.30 15.25
CA ALA A 299 -5.39 -9.69 15.84
C ALA A 299 -4.25 -8.76 15.39
N MET A 300 -4.19 -8.43 14.09
CA MET A 300 -3.20 -7.50 13.56
C MET A 300 -3.37 -6.08 14.11
N MET A 301 -4.59 -5.64 14.40
CA MET A 301 -4.82 -4.35 15.08
C MET A 301 -4.17 -4.35 16.47
N ILE A 302 -4.34 -5.43 17.25
CA ILE A 302 -3.71 -5.55 18.59
C ILE A 302 -2.19 -5.52 18.45
N ILE A 303 -1.62 -6.32 17.55
CA ILE A 303 -0.18 -6.33 17.27
C ILE A 303 0.30 -4.93 16.89
N GLN A 304 -0.45 -4.21 16.07
CA GLN A 304 -0.10 -2.88 15.60
C GLN A 304 -0.08 -1.84 16.73
N VAL A 305 -1.04 -1.90 17.66
CA VAL A 305 -1.07 -1.05 18.85
C VAL A 305 0.15 -1.33 19.73
N VAL A 306 0.47 -2.60 19.98
CA VAL A 306 1.64 -3.00 20.76
C VAL A 306 2.92 -2.49 20.09
N LEU A 307 3.10 -2.76 18.79
CA LEU A 307 4.26 -2.28 18.03
C LEU A 307 4.38 -0.75 18.08
N GLY A 308 3.27 -0.03 17.97
CA GLY A 308 3.26 1.44 18.00
C GLY A 308 3.70 2.00 19.36
N ILE A 309 3.12 1.48 20.44
CA ILE A 309 3.48 1.87 21.81
C ILE A 309 4.93 1.50 22.10
N THR A 310 5.36 0.27 21.78
CA THR A 310 6.74 -0.16 22.05
C THR A 310 7.74 0.65 21.24
N THR A 311 7.46 0.92 19.95
CA THR A 311 8.32 1.79 19.11
C THR A 311 8.48 3.16 19.75
N LEU A 312 7.38 3.75 20.24
CA LEU A 312 7.38 5.07 20.86
C LEU A 312 8.20 5.11 22.15
N VAL A 313 7.91 4.23 23.12
CA VAL A 313 8.51 4.26 24.46
C VAL A 313 9.97 3.81 24.47
N THR A 314 10.39 3.04 23.47
CA THR A 314 11.79 2.62 23.30
C THR A 314 12.61 3.55 22.40
N HIS A 315 12.09 4.74 22.09
CA HIS A 315 12.77 5.76 21.27
C HIS A 315 13.07 5.32 19.83
N MET A 316 12.06 4.75 19.16
CA MET A 316 12.03 4.40 17.74
C MET A 316 13.20 3.51 17.26
N PRO A 317 13.52 2.38 17.91
CA PRO A 317 14.52 1.46 17.39
C PRO A 317 14.17 1.02 15.98
N ILE A 318 15.15 1.02 15.07
CA ILE A 318 14.93 0.81 13.62
C ILE A 318 14.10 -0.45 13.36
N VAL A 319 14.40 -1.54 14.08
CA VAL A 319 13.70 -2.82 13.94
C VAL A 319 12.21 -2.69 14.30
N LEU A 320 11.90 -2.05 15.43
CA LEU A 320 10.52 -1.88 15.89
C LEU A 320 9.74 -0.89 15.01
N ALA A 321 10.35 0.23 14.63
CA ALA A 321 9.74 1.19 13.72
C ALA A 321 9.45 0.58 12.34
N THR A 322 10.39 -0.21 11.81
CA THR A 322 10.20 -0.95 10.55
C THR A 322 9.12 -2.02 10.68
N ALA A 323 9.12 -2.78 11.79
CA ALA A 323 8.08 -3.75 12.08
C ALA A 323 6.70 -3.10 12.21
N HIS A 324 6.60 -1.93 12.84
CA HIS A 324 5.36 -1.17 12.96
C HIS A 324 4.85 -0.71 11.58
N GLN A 325 5.72 -0.22 10.69
CA GLN A 325 5.33 0.12 9.32
C GLN A 325 4.86 -1.11 8.53
N GLY A 326 5.58 -2.23 8.63
CA GLY A 326 5.18 -3.50 8.01
C GLY A 326 3.85 -4.03 8.54
N GLY A 327 3.68 -3.99 9.86
CA GLY A 327 2.44 -4.37 10.56
C GLY A 327 1.24 -3.55 10.10
N ALA A 328 1.42 -2.26 9.80
CA ALA A 328 0.36 -1.41 9.25
C ALA A 328 -0.10 -1.89 7.86
N VAL A 329 0.83 -2.26 6.98
CA VAL A 329 0.52 -2.79 5.64
C VAL A 329 -0.16 -4.17 5.75
N LEU A 330 0.27 -5.02 6.69
CA LEU A 330 -0.38 -6.32 6.95
C LEU A 330 -1.78 -6.17 7.53
N LEU A 331 -1.99 -5.22 8.45
CA LEU A 331 -3.32 -4.86 8.96
C LEU A 331 -4.23 -4.36 7.82
N LEU A 332 -3.72 -3.49 6.95
CA LEU A 332 -4.44 -3.05 5.76
C LEU A 332 -4.76 -4.21 4.82
N THR A 333 -3.83 -5.15 4.64
CA THR A 333 -4.04 -6.35 3.81
C THR A 333 -5.17 -7.21 4.37
N ALA A 334 -5.19 -7.45 5.68
CA ALA A 334 -6.27 -8.20 6.32
C ALA A 334 -7.63 -7.48 6.18
N SER A 335 -7.66 -6.16 6.38
CA SER A 335 -8.88 -5.37 6.18
C SER A 335 -9.37 -5.40 4.72
N LEU A 336 -8.44 -5.28 3.77
CA LEU A 336 -8.74 -5.33 2.34
C LEU A 336 -9.28 -6.70 1.92
N PHE A 337 -8.77 -7.78 2.51
CA PHE A 337 -9.29 -9.13 2.27
C PHE A 337 -10.73 -9.29 2.76
N VAL A 338 -11.07 -8.73 3.93
CA VAL A 338 -12.45 -8.69 4.42
C VAL A 338 -13.34 -7.90 3.47
N THR A 339 -12.89 -6.74 3.00
CA THR A 339 -13.63 -5.93 2.03
C THR A 339 -13.84 -6.64 0.71
N HIS A 340 -12.80 -7.32 0.20
CA HIS A 340 -12.86 -8.11 -1.03
C HIS A 340 -13.87 -9.26 -0.92
N SER A 341 -13.82 -9.99 0.19
CA SER A 341 -14.74 -11.12 0.47
C SER A 341 -16.20 -10.71 0.58
N LEU A 342 -16.49 -9.43 0.87
CA LEU A 342 -17.84 -8.87 1.01
C LEU A 342 -18.42 -8.28 -0.28
N ILE A 343 -17.71 -8.37 -1.41
CA ILE A 343 -18.23 -7.93 -2.70
C ILE A 343 -19.24 -8.95 -3.21
N LYS A 344 -20.42 -8.46 -3.60
CA LYS A 344 -21.45 -9.30 -4.23
C LYS A 344 -20.89 -9.89 -5.53
N GLY A 345 -20.86 -11.21 -5.64
CA GLY A 345 -20.74 -11.87 -6.93
C GLY A 345 -21.96 -11.56 -7.79
N GLU A 346 -21.74 -11.31 -9.09
CA GLU A 346 -22.84 -11.32 -10.05
C GLU A 346 -23.33 -12.76 -10.20
N THR A 347 -24.60 -13.02 -9.88
CA THR A 347 -25.25 -14.28 -10.23
C THR A 347 -25.30 -14.38 -11.77
N ARG A 348 -24.72 -15.45 -12.33
CA ARG A 348 -24.74 -15.77 -13.77
C ARG A 348 -26.15 -15.81 -14.39
N GLU A 349 -27.22 -15.74 -13.60
CA GLU A 349 -28.61 -15.70 -14.07
C GLU A 349 -29.03 -14.38 -14.74
N SER A 350 -28.42 -13.24 -14.43
CA SER A 350 -28.83 -11.96 -15.06
C SER A 350 -28.23 -11.74 -16.45
N ALA A 351 -27.15 -12.45 -16.80
CA ALA A 351 -26.44 -12.29 -18.07
C ALA A 351 -27.03 -13.10 -19.23
N ASN A 352 -27.99 -14.00 -18.96
CA ASN A 352 -28.54 -14.92 -19.96
C ASN A 352 -30.02 -14.67 -20.30
N LYS A 353 -30.56 -13.49 -19.99
CA LYS A 353 -31.88 -13.11 -20.50
C LYS A 353 -31.71 -12.61 -21.94
N PRO A 354 -32.23 -13.31 -22.96
CA PRO A 354 -32.11 -12.86 -24.34
C PRO A 354 -32.80 -11.49 -24.47
N ILE A 355 -32.08 -10.52 -25.03
CA ILE A 355 -32.67 -9.26 -25.49
C ILE A 355 -33.45 -9.60 -26.75
N GLY A 356 -34.76 -9.85 -26.61
CA GLY A 356 -35.67 -9.98 -27.75
C GLY A 356 -36.59 -11.20 -27.68
N SER A 357 -37.74 -11.05 -27.03
CA SER A 357 -38.93 -11.85 -27.35
C SER A 357 -40.23 -11.16 -26.91
N GLU A 358 -40.35 -9.85 -27.17
CA GLU A 358 -41.65 -9.17 -27.13
C GLU A 358 -41.84 -8.43 -28.46
N ILE A 359 -42.16 -9.19 -29.51
CA ILE A 359 -42.89 -8.67 -30.67
C ILE A 359 -43.97 -9.70 -30.99
N SER A 360 -45.14 -9.55 -30.37
CA SER A 360 -46.37 -10.19 -30.86
C SER A 360 -47.12 -9.15 -31.71
N HIS A 361 -47.03 -9.31 -33.03
CA HIS A 361 -47.95 -8.64 -33.96
C HIS A 361 -49.36 -9.22 -33.83
N PRO A 362 -50.42 -8.39 -33.83
CA PRO A 362 -51.78 -8.88 -34.00
C PRO A 362 -52.06 -9.09 -35.51
N SER A 363 -52.35 -10.33 -35.91
CA SER A 363 -52.93 -10.64 -37.21
C SER A 363 -54.44 -10.67 -37.08
N GLU A 364 -55.13 -9.80 -37.81
CA GLU A 364 -56.54 -9.93 -38.16
C GLU A 364 -56.81 -11.26 -38.88
N ALA A 365 -57.92 -11.93 -38.56
CA ALA A 365 -58.71 -12.69 -39.52
C ALA A 365 -60.13 -12.99 -38.97
N ALA A 366 -61.11 -12.45 -39.70
CA ALA A 366 -62.37 -13.07 -40.12
C ALA A 366 -63.53 -13.32 -39.11
N LEU A 367 -64.50 -12.41 -39.22
CA LEU A 367 -65.96 -12.60 -39.20
C LEU A 367 -66.45 -14.00 -39.63
N THR A 368 -67.45 -14.56 -38.93
CA THR A 368 -68.83 -14.78 -39.45
C THR A 368 -69.78 -15.41 -38.42
N HIS A 369 -70.86 -14.69 -38.14
CA HIS A 369 -72.29 -15.08 -38.08
C HIS A 369 -72.83 -16.35 -37.39
N SER A 370 -73.99 -16.10 -36.73
CA SER A 370 -75.11 -17.00 -36.38
C SER A 370 -75.03 -17.65 -34.99
N GLY A 371 -76.01 -17.60 -34.10
CA GLY A 371 -77.36 -17.06 -34.12
C GLY A 371 -78.17 -17.69 -32.97
N ARG A 372 -79.11 -16.91 -32.43
CA ARG A 372 -80.34 -17.29 -31.71
C ARG A 372 -80.32 -17.89 -30.29
N ILE A 373 -81.13 -17.17 -29.49
CA ILE A 373 -81.92 -17.48 -28.26
C ILE A 373 -81.16 -17.35 -26.95
#